data_AF-A0A1F4QEH3-F1
#
_entry.id   AF-A0A1F4QEH3-F1
#
_cell.length_a   1.000
_cell.length_b   1.000
_cell.length_c   1.000
_cell.angle_alpha   90.00
_cell.angle_beta   90.00
_cell.angle_gamma   90.00
#
_symmetry.space_group_name_H-M   'P 1'
#
loop_
_entity.id
_entity.type
_entity.pdbx_description
1 polymer ?
#
loop_
_entity_poly.entity_id
_entity_poly.type
_entity_poly.pdbx_seq_one_letter_code
_entity_poly.pdbx_strand_id
1 'polypeptide(L)'
;MLYQATRREPVDLIVFHDPAFQEPWYLLVPPDSATRVPTDLVVALYRQRRHIELTFRDWKTHLGIRGLRLAVDIAPRLERLLLALTVAYTLAVLLGAGPAARRVRADCEILRATPRHGTRRRLSALTVGILLLSLARFAALAARALTRLLTALARGLPAATLAVCPP
;
A
#
# COMPACT_ATOMS: atom_id res chain seq x y z
N MET A 1 -19.39 24.39 -0.82
CA MET A 1 -20.09 23.68 0.28
C MET A 1 -19.47 24.15 1.59
N LEU A 2 -20.16 25.01 2.34
CA LEU A 2 -19.64 25.60 3.58
C LEU A 2 -19.58 24.50 4.67
N TYR A 3 -18.39 24.27 5.21
CA TYR A 3 -18.07 23.27 6.25
C TYR A 3 -18.53 23.74 7.65
N GLN A 4 -19.71 24.35 7.73
CA GLN A 4 -20.28 24.91 8.96
C GLN A 4 -21.75 24.51 9.05
N ALA A 5 -22.00 23.21 9.19
CA ALA A 5 -23.30 22.73 9.61
C ALA A 5 -23.31 22.62 11.14
N THR A 6 -24.20 23.35 11.81
CA THR A 6 -24.38 23.35 13.28
C THR A 6 -25.14 22.12 13.80
N ARG A 7 -25.42 21.15 12.91
CA ARG A 7 -26.19 19.96 13.22
C ARG A 7 -25.33 19.00 14.05
N ARG A 8 -25.81 18.64 15.24
CA ARG A 8 -25.18 17.62 16.09
C ARG A 8 -25.55 16.25 15.53
N GLU A 9 -24.56 15.53 15.00
CA GLU A 9 -24.70 14.14 14.57
C GLU A 9 -24.20 13.21 15.69
N PRO A 10 -24.96 12.17 16.07
CA PRO A 10 -24.49 11.19 17.04
C PRO A 10 -23.31 10.39 16.45
N VAL A 11 -22.31 10.15 17.29
CA VAL A 11 -21.10 9.36 16.95
C VAL A 11 -20.71 8.52 18.16
N ASP A 12 -20.14 7.33 17.90
CA ASP A 12 -19.53 6.54 18.95
C ASP A 12 -18.03 6.89 19.02
N LEU A 13 -17.48 6.83 20.23
CA LEU A 13 -16.06 7.05 20.48
C LEU A 13 -15.42 5.76 20.99
N ILE A 14 -14.42 5.27 20.25
CA ILE A 14 -13.54 4.19 20.71
C ILE A 14 -12.27 4.81 21.28
N VAL A 15 -11.99 4.52 22.55
CA VAL A 15 -10.73 4.89 23.21
C VAL A 15 -9.85 3.64 23.25
N PHE A 16 -8.77 3.63 22.48
CA PHE A 16 -7.84 2.51 22.40
C PHE A 16 -6.48 2.90 22.98
N HIS A 17 -5.96 2.10 23.91
CA HIS A 17 -4.63 2.31 24.48
C HIS A 17 -3.81 1.01 24.40
N ASP A 18 -2.61 1.12 23.86
CA ASP A 18 -1.60 0.05 23.85
C ASP A 18 -0.46 0.51 24.76
N PRO A 19 0.02 -0.30 25.73
CA PRO A 19 1.10 0.09 26.62
C PRO A 19 2.40 0.51 25.91
N ALA A 20 2.59 0.12 24.64
CA ALA A 20 3.72 0.55 23.83
C ALA A 20 3.55 1.95 23.22
N PHE A 21 2.38 2.58 23.33
CA PHE A 21 2.09 3.90 22.76
C PHE A 21 2.25 5.00 23.81
N GLN A 22 2.71 6.17 23.38
CA GLN A 22 2.83 7.34 24.26
C GLN A 22 1.47 7.94 24.63
N GLU A 23 0.48 7.81 23.73
CA GLU A 23 -0.84 8.38 23.88
C GLU A 23 -1.92 7.41 23.39
N PRO A 24 -3.13 7.42 24.00
CA PRO A 24 -4.27 6.65 23.50
C PRO A 24 -4.78 7.23 22.16
N TRP A 25 -5.43 6.36 21.39
CA TRP A 25 -6.16 6.76 20.20
C TRP A 25 -7.63 7.01 20.52
N TYR A 26 -8.16 8.11 20.00
CA TYR A 26 -9.56 8.49 20.05
C TYR A 26 -10.15 8.35 18.65
N LEU A 27 -10.91 7.29 18.40
CA LEU A 27 -11.47 6.97 17.10
C LEU A 27 -12.96 7.30 17.09
N LEU A 28 -13.35 8.26 16.25
CA LEU A 28 -14.75 8.54 15.98
C LEU A 28 -15.27 7.56 14.94
N VAL A 29 -16.37 6.87 15.25
CA VAL A 29 -17.02 5.93 14.35
C VAL A 29 -18.51 6.23 14.24
N PRO A 30 -19.20 5.75 13.19
CA PRO A 30 -20.64 5.92 13.05
C PRO A 30 -21.39 5.43 14.30
N PRO A 31 -22.57 6.00 14.60
CA PRO A 31 -23.36 5.55 15.74
C PRO A 31 -23.74 4.07 15.59
N ASP A 32 -23.88 3.40 16.73
CA ASP A 32 -24.18 1.97 16.86
C ASP A 32 -23.13 1.04 16.25
N SER A 33 -21.89 1.49 16.08
CA SER A 33 -20.83 0.71 15.42
C SER A 33 -20.52 -0.58 16.17
N ALA A 34 -20.61 -0.58 17.50
CA ALA A 34 -20.38 -1.76 18.33
C ALA A 34 -21.32 -2.94 18.01
N THR A 35 -22.50 -2.67 17.43
CA THR A 35 -23.46 -3.70 17.02
C THR A 35 -23.16 -4.28 15.63
N ARG A 36 -22.40 -3.54 14.80
CA ARG A 36 -22.14 -3.87 13.38
C ARG A 36 -20.76 -4.42 13.15
N VAL A 37 -19.77 -3.87 13.85
CA VAL A 37 -18.36 -4.16 13.64
C VAL A 37 -17.66 -4.32 14.99
N PRO A 38 -16.94 -5.42 15.22
CA PRO A 38 -16.12 -5.59 16.42
C PRO A 38 -15.10 -4.45 16.58
N THR A 39 -14.92 -3.96 17.81
CA THR A 39 -14.01 -2.84 18.13
C THR A 39 -12.56 -3.14 17.75
N ASP A 40 -12.11 -4.39 17.95
CA ASP A 40 -10.79 -4.87 17.56
C ASP A 40 -10.56 -4.80 16.05
N LEU A 41 -11.59 -5.10 15.24
CA LEU A 41 -11.54 -4.94 13.79
C LEU A 41 -11.43 -3.47 13.39
N VAL A 42 -12.17 -2.56 14.04
CA VAL A 42 -12.03 -1.11 13.80
C VAL A 42 -10.62 -0.63 14.10
N VAL A 43 -10.05 -1.03 15.24
CA VAL A 43 -8.68 -0.69 15.61
C VAL A 43 -7.68 -1.28 14.61
N ALA A 44 -7.87 -2.53 14.17
CA ALA A 44 -7.03 -3.17 13.16
C ALA A 44 -7.06 -2.43 11.82
N LEU A 45 -8.25 -2.00 11.37
CA LEU A 45 -8.40 -1.17 10.17
C LEU A 45 -7.73 0.19 10.34
N TYR A 46 -7.89 0.84 11.50
CA TYR A 46 -7.23 2.11 11.77
C TYR A 46 -5.70 1.98 11.80
N ARG A 47 -5.16 0.88 12.34
CA ARG A 47 -3.71 0.57 12.29
C ARG A 47 -3.19 0.55 10.84
N GLN A 48 -4.02 0.14 9.87
CA GLN A 48 -3.65 0.14 8.46
C GLN A 48 -3.50 1.55 7.86
N ARG A 49 -3.94 2.63 8.54
CA ARG A 49 -3.71 4.03 8.10
C ARG A 49 -2.23 4.30 7.81
N ARG A 50 -1.32 3.63 8.51
CA ARG A 50 0.14 3.74 8.28
C ARG A 50 0.53 3.39 6.83
N HIS A 51 -0.25 2.56 6.12
CA HIS A 51 -0.01 2.27 4.71
C HIS A 51 -0.10 3.54 3.84
N ILE A 52 -0.98 4.49 4.18
CA ILE A 52 -1.08 5.77 3.47
C ILE A 52 0.22 6.57 3.59
N GLU A 53 0.79 6.65 4.80
CA GLU A 53 2.08 7.33 5.04
C GLU A 53 3.24 6.65 4.31
N LEU A 54 3.22 5.31 4.24
CA LEU A 54 4.18 4.55 3.46
C LEU A 54 4.05 4.86 1.96
N THR A 55 2.84 4.84 1.41
CA THR A 55 2.58 5.21 0.01
C THR A 55 3.04 6.62 -0.31
N PHE A 56 2.79 7.61 0.56
CA PHE A 56 3.30 8.97 0.36
C PHE A 56 4.83 9.06 0.35
N ARG A 57 5.50 8.25 1.19
CA ARG A 57 6.97 8.17 1.17
C ARG A 57 7.47 7.55 -0.13
N ASP A 58 6.86 6.47 -0.57
CA ASP A 58 7.23 5.78 -1.80
C ASP A 58 7.06 6.69 -3.02
N TRP A 59 5.96 7.44 -3.08
CA TRP A 59 5.70 8.40 -4.14
C TRP A 59 6.76 9.50 -4.23
N LYS A 60 7.18 10.05 -3.08
CA LYS A 60 8.16 11.12 -3.03
C LYS A 60 9.57 10.63 -3.37
N THR A 61 9.94 9.43 -2.92
CA THR A 61 11.33 8.94 -2.94
C THR A 61 11.59 7.92 -4.04
N HIS A 62 10.69 6.95 -4.25
CA HIS A 62 10.92 5.81 -5.14
C HIS A 62 10.34 6.01 -6.54
N LEU A 63 9.28 6.81 -6.69
CA LEU A 63 8.74 7.20 -8.00
C LEU A 63 9.36 8.50 -8.56
N GLY A 64 10.29 9.12 -7.82
CA GLY A 64 11.05 10.28 -8.31
C GLY A 64 10.25 11.57 -8.53
N ILE A 65 9.01 11.65 -8.01
CA ILE A 65 8.09 12.78 -8.25
C ILE A 65 8.70 14.11 -7.77
N ARG A 66 9.52 14.09 -6.71
CA ARG A 66 10.25 15.28 -6.23
C ARG A 66 11.23 15.87 -7.26
N GLY A 67 11.73 15.06 -8.19
CA GLY A 67 12.66 15.49 -9.24
C GLY A 67 12.00 15.79 -10.58
N LEU A 68 10.67 15.63 -10.68
CA LEU A 68 9.96 15.74 -11.95
C LEU A 68 9.77 17.21 -12.34
N ARG A 69 10.42 17.63 -13.44
CA ARG A 69 10.24 18.96 -14.05
C ARG A 69 9.42 18.80 -15.32
N LEU A 70 8.16 19.22 -15.30
CA LEU A 70 7.31 19.21 -16.48
C LEU A 70 7.57 20.45 -17.33
N ALA A 71 7.88 20.25 -18.61
CA ALA A 71 8.30 21.34 -19.49
C ALA A 71 7.12 22.15 -20.07
N VAL A 72 5.93 21.58 -20.30
CA VAL A 72 4.78 22.28 -20.92
C VAL A 72 3.44 21.60 -20.58
N ASP A 73 2.36 22.39 -20.55
CA ASP A 73 0.94 21.99 -20.54
C ASP A 73 0.53 21.14 -19.32
N ILE A 74 0.67 21.80 -18.16
CA ILE A 74 0.88 21.16 -16.87
C ILE A 74 -0.34 20.35 -16.42
N ALA A 75 -1.57 20.89 -16.48
CA ALA A 75 -2.70 20.28 -15.77
C ALA A 75 -3.13 18.90 -16.34
N PRO A 76 -3.57 18.77 -17.62
CA PRO A 76 -4.05 17.48 -18.13
C PRO A 76 -2.93 16.46 -18.33
N ARG A 77 -1.69 16.90 -18.61
CA ARG A 77 -0.54 15.99 -18.75
C ARG A 77 -0.04 15.50 -17.39
N LEU A 78 -0.07 16.35 -16.36
CA LEU A 78 0.25 15.94 -15.00
C LEU A 78 -0.77 14.93 -14.50
N GLU A 79 -2.07 15.14 -14.69
CA GLU A 79 -3.09 14.17 -14.28
C GLU A 79 -2.86 12.79 -14.91
N ARG A 80 -2.64 12.72 -16.23
CA ARG A 80 -2.35 11.45 -16.93
C ARG A 80 -1.06 10.81 -16.46
N LEU A 81 -0.02 11.61 -16.21
CA LEU A 81 1.25 11.11 -15.68
C LEU A 81 1.08 10.56 -14.26
N LEU A 82 0.39 11.27 -13.38
CA LEU A 82 0.13 10.82 -12.02
C LEU A 82 -0.73 9.56 -12.02
N LEU A 83 -1.73 9.46 -12.91
CA LEU A 83 -2.51 8.25 -13.08
C LEU A 83 -1.62 7.08 -13.56
N ALA A 84 -0.78 7.29 -14.56
CA ALA A 84 0.14 6.26 -15.07
C ALA A 84 1.12 5.80 -13.97
N LEU A 85 1.67 6.73 -13.19
CA LEU A 85 2.53 6.43 -12.04
C LEU A 85 1.78 5.67 -10.94
N THR A 86 0.52 6.02 -10.70
CA THR A 86 -0.35 5.29 -9.75
C THR A 86 -0.53 3.85 -10.19
N VAL A 87 -0.90 3.63 -11.46
CA VAL A 87 -1.06 2.28 -12.01
C VAL A 87 0.24 1.50 -11.96
N ALA A 88 1.36 2.11 -12.39
CA ALA A 88 2.68 1.47 -12.35
C ALA A 88 3.10 1.10 -10.92
N TYR A 89 2.87 1.99 -9.96
CA TYR A 89 3.12 1.74 -8.54
C TYR A 89 2.29 0.57 -8.01
N THR A 90 0.98 0.58 -8.27
CA THR A 90 0.07 -0.50 -7.83
C THR A 90 0.49 -1.84 -8.43
N LEU A 91 0.81 -1.89 -9.72
CA LEU A 91 1.29 -3.11 -10.37
C LEU A 91 2.61 -3.59 -9.75
N ALA A 92 3.58 -2.70 -9.51
CA ALA A 92 4.85 -3.05 -8.90
C ALA A 92 4.67 -3.61 -7.48
N VAL A 93 3.82 -2.99 -6.65
CA VAL A 93 3.51 -3.48 -5.30
C VAL A 93 2.85 -4.86 -5.36
N LEU A 94 1.85 -5.06 -6.24
CA LEU A 94 1.17 -6.35 -6.39
C LEU A 94 2.13 -7.44 -6.88
N LEU A 95 3.00 -7.13 -7.83
CA LEU A 95 4.04 -8.06 -8.30
C LEU A 95 5.01 -8.46 -7.18
N GLY A 96 5.44 -7.49 -6.36
CA GLY A 96 6.34 -7.73 -5.24
C GLY A 96 5.71 -8.33 -3.98
N ALA A 97 4.37 -8.34 -3.90
CA ALA A 97 3.58 -9.09 -2.91
C ALA A 97 3.13 -10.47 -3.42
N GLY A 98 3.20 -10.70 -4.73
CA GLY A 98 2.75 -11.92 -5.39
C GLY A 98 3.74 -13.09 -5.33
N PRO A 99 3.39 -14.23 -5.96
CA PRO A 99 4.21 -15.45 -5.90
C PRO A 99 5.59 -15.29 -6.54
N ALA A 100 5.70 -14.48 -7.59
CA ALA A 100 6.96 -14.21 -8.30
C ALA A 100 8.01 -13.53 -7.41
N ALA A 101 7.56 -12.77 -6.41
CA ALA A 101 8.41 -12.10 -5.43
C ALA A 101 9.32 -13.07 -4.68
N ARG A 102 8.90 -14.34 -4.47
CA ARG A 102 9.72 -15.33 -3.75
C ARG A 102 11.08 -15.55 -4.41
N ARG A 103 11.11 -15.64 -5.73
CA ARG A 103 12.37 -15.88 -6.48
C ARG A 103 13.30 -14.67 -6.39
N VAL A 104 12.74 -13.46 -6.50
CA VAL A 104 13.51 -12.22 -6.40
C VAL A 104 14.05 -12.03 -4.99
N ARG A 105 13.24 -12.31 -3.96
CA ARG A 105 13.69 -12.25 -2.56
C ARG A 105 14.81 -13.25 -2.29
N ALA A 106 14.69 -14.49 -2.76
CA ALA A 106 15.74 -15.50 -2.57
C ALA A 106 17.10 -15.09 -3.19
N ASP A 107 17.08 -14.34 -4.29
CA ASP A 107 18.28 -13.93 -5.02
C ASP A 107 18.85 -12.59 -4.56
N CYS A 108 17.99 -11.63 -4.19
CA CYS A 108 18.38 -10.24 -3.94
C CYS A 108 18.22 -9.78 -2.49
N GLU A 109 17.49 -10.51 -1.63
CA GLU A 109 17.18 -10.06 -0.27
C GLU A 109 18.13 -10.65 0.77
N ILE A 110 18.89 -9.78 1.44
CA ILE A 110 19.65 -10.14 2.63
C ILE A 110 18.77 -9.95 3.86
N LEU A 111 18.58 -11.02 4.65
CA LEU A 111 17.77 -10.96 5.86
C LEU A 111 18.45 -10.15 6.97
N ARG A 112 17.65 -9.55 7.85
CA ARG A 112 18.15 -8.93 9.10
C ARG A 112 18.56 -10.03 10.08
N ALA A 113 19.56 -9.76 10.91
CA ALA A 113 19.89 -10.64 12.04
C ALA A 113 18.72 -10.68 13.04
N THR A 114 18.25 -9.50 13.44
CA THR A 114 17.11 -9.33 14.35
C THR A 114 15.84 -8.90 13.60
N PRO A 115 14.66 -9.46 13.94
CA PRO A 115 13.40 -9.01 13.37
C PRO A 115 13.11 -7.54 13.73
N ARG A 116 12.53 -6.80 12.79
CA ARG A 116 11.98 -5.46 13.02
C ARG A 116 10.52 -5.48 12.60
N HIS A 117 9.63 -5.01 13.49
CA HIS A 117 8.17 -5.03 13.25
C HIS A 117 7.66 -6.43 12.86
N GLY A 118 8.14 -7.48 13.51
CA GLY A 118 7.72 -8.86 13.26
C GLY A 118 8.33 -9.53 12.02
N THR A 119 9.17 -8.84 11.25
CA THR A 119 9.78 -9.40 10.03
C THR A 119 11.30 -9.24 10.00
N ARG A 120 11.99 -10.24 9.46
CA ARG A 120 13.44 -10.17 9.15
C ARG A 120 13.70 -9.65 7.74
N ARG A 121 12.64 -9.43 6.95
CA ARG A 121 12.74 -8.92 5.58
C ARG A 121 13.21 -7.47 5.59
N ARG A 122 13.97 -7.10 4.56
CA ARG A 122 14.51 -5.75 4.37
C ARG A 122 13.83 -5.03 3.22
N LEU A 123 13.48 -5.77 2.16
CA LEU A 123 12.92 -5.20 0.94
C LEU A 123 11.41 -5.11 1.05
N SER A 124 10.88 -3.90 0.82
CA SER A 124 9.44 -3.69 0.69
C SER A 124 8.91 -4.42 -0.53
N ALA A 125 7.59 -4.65 -0.58
CA ALA A 125 6.95 -5.22 -1.76
C ALA A 125 7.25 -4.38 -3.02
N LEU A 126 7.19 -3.05 -2.92
CA LEU A 126 7.54 -2.16 -4.03
C LEU A 126 8.96 -2.43 -4.56
N THR A 127 9.96 -2.48 -3.68
CA THR A 127 11.36 -2.70 -4.10
C THR A 127 11.52 -4.05 -4.78
N VAL A 128 10.88 -5.11 -4.27
CA VAL A 128 10.92 -6.43 -4.91
C VAL A 128 10.24 -6.41 -6.28
N GLY A 129 9.12 -5.71 -6.42
CA GLY A 129 8.43 -5.54 -7.70
C GLY A 129 9.28 -4.77 -8.72
N ILE A 130 9.96 -3.71 -8.29
CA ILE A 130 10.90 -2.96 -9.14
C ILE A 130 12.06 -3.88 -9.57
N LEU A 131 12.69 -4.61 -8.65
CA LEU A 131 13.77 -5.55 -8.99
C LEU A 131 13.31 -6.64 -9.96
N LEU A 132 12.08 -7.15 -9.80
CA LEU A 132 11.48 -8.10 -10.73
C LEU A 132 11.39 -7.52 -12.15
N LEU A 133 10.95 -6.26 -12.28
CA LEU A 133 10.77 -5.58 -13.56
C LEU A 133 12.08 -5.09 -14.19
N SER A 134 13.07 -4.72 -13.37
CA SER A 134 14.29 -4.06 -13.83
C SER A 134 15.45 -5.01 -14.14
N LEU A 135 15.50 -6.20 -13.55
CA LEU A 135 16.62 -7.12 -13.74
C LEU A 135 16.36 -8.09 -14.90
N ALA A 136 17.23 -8.06 -15.92
CA ALA A 136 17.09 -8.88 -17.13
C ALA A 136 16.95 -10.39 -16.84
N ARG A 137 17.65 -10.91 -15.82
CA ARG A 137 17.53 -12.31 -15.38
C ARG A 137 16.13 -12.73 -14.94
N PHE A 138 15.27 -11.77 -14.59
CA PHE A 138 13.89 -12.03 -14.23
C PHE A 138 12.88 -11.65 -15.32
N ALA A 139 13.31 -11.17 -16.49
CA ALA A 139 12.42 -10.66 -17.53
C ALA A 139 11.30 -11.65 -17.92
N ALA A 140 11.64 -12.93 -18.11
CA ALA A 140 10.64 -13.97 -18.42
C ALA A 140 9.66 -14.22 -17.27
N LEU A 141 10.14 -14.15 -16.01
CA LEU A 141 9.29 -14.28 -14.83
C LEU A 141 8.38 -13.06 -14.67
N ALA A 142 8.91 -11.86 -14.89
CA ALA A 142 8.19 -10.59 -14.83
C ALA A 142 7.07 -10.54 -15.85
N ALA A 143 7.35 -10.90 -17.12
CA ALA A 143 6.35 -10.96 -18.18
C ALA A 143 5.20 -11.91 -17.81
N ARG A 144 5.51 -13.15 -17.38
CA ARG A 144 4.49 -14.12 -16.97
C ARG A 144 3.67 -13.63 -15.77
N ALA A 145 4.32 -13.05 -14.77
CA ALA A 145 3.67 -12.54 -13.57
C ALA A 145 2.73 -11.37 -13.89
N LEU A 146 3.19 -10.44 -14.72
CA LEU A 146 2.41 -9.29 -15.17
C LEU A 146 1.19 -9.72 -15.99
N THR A 147 1.37 -10.62 -16.97
CA THR A 147 0.25 -11.13 -17.78
C THR A 147 -0.80 -11.82 -16.90
N ARG A 148 -0.39 -12.65 -15.93
CA ARG A 148 -1.31 -13.30 -14.99
C ARG A 148 -2.06 -12.28 -14.14
N LEU A 149 -1.35 -11.28 -13.62
CA LEU A 149 -1.94 -10.22 -12.81
C LEU A 149 -2.99 -9.44 -13.61
N LEU A 150 -2.63 -8.98 -14.82
CA LEU A 150 -3.54 -8.23 -15.70
C LEU A 150 -4.75 -9.08 -16.12
N THR A 151 -4.55 -10.35 -16.43
CA THR A 151 -5.65 -11.27 -16.78
C THR A 151 -6.61 -11.47 -15.62
N ALA A 152 -6.09 -11.61 -14.40
CA ALA A 152 -6.92 -11.75 -13.21
C ALA A 152 -7.72 -10.48 -12.92
N LEU A 153 -7.09 -9.31 -13.00
CA LEU A 153 -7.76 -8.01 -12.82
C LEU A 153 -8.83 -7.78 -13.89
N ALA A 154 -8.56 -8.13 -15.16
CA ALA A 154 -9.52 -8.04 -16.25
C ALA A 154 -10.76 -8.93 -16.04
N ARG A 155 -10.62 -10.03 -15.28
CA ARG A 155 -11.73 -10.91 -14.88
C ARG A 155 -12.44 -10.45 -13.61
N GLY A 156 -12.08 -9.29 -13.06
CA GLY A 156 -12.67 -8.76 -11.82
C GLY A 156 -12.19 -9.48 -10.56
N LEU A 157 -11.09 -10.25 -10.61
CA LEU A 157 -10.56 -10.88 -9.42
C LEU A 157 -9.89 -9.82 -8.51
N PRO A 158 -10.15 -9.85 -7.20
CA PRO A 158 -9.56 -8.87 -6.29
C PRO A 158 -8.03 -8.98 -6.29
N ALA A 159 -7.34 -7.84 -6.28
CA ALA A 159 -5.88 -7.83 -6.23
C ALA A 159 -5.32 -8.52 -4.97
N ALA A 160 -6.09 -8.53 -3.87
CA ALA A 160 -5.76 -9.21 -2.63
C ALA A 160 -5.62 -10.74 -2.79
N THR A 161 -6.36 -11.37 -3.70
CA THR A 161 -6.27 -12.83 -3.93
C THR A 161 -5.02 -13.23 -4.72
N LEU A 162 -4.28 -12.26 -5.25
CA LEU A 162 -3.07 -12.46 -6.06
C LEU A 162 -1.79 -12.23 -5.25
N ALA A 163 -1.90 -11.66 -4.05
CA ALA A 163 -0.80 -11.53 -3.10
C ALA A 163 -0.59 -12.84 -2.33
N VAL A 164 0.66 -13.26 -2.14
CA VAL A 164 1.01 -14.53 -1.47
C VAL A 164 1.72 -14.29 -0.13
N CYS A 165 2.05 -13.06 0.20
CA CYS A 165 2.53 -12.71 1.54
C CYS A 165 1.82 -11.44 2.03
N PRO A 166 1.45 -11.38 3.32
CA PRO A 166 1.30 -10.08 3.94
C PRO A 166 2.68 -9.37 3.97
N PRO A 167 2.69 -8.03 4.05
CA PRO A 167 3.92 -7.25 4.19
C PRO A 167 4.78 -7.71 5.38
#